data_AF-A0A535WJ13-F1
#
_entry.id   AF-A0A535WJ13-F1
#
_cell.length_a   1.000
_cell.length_b   1.000
_cell.length_c   1.000
_cell.angle_alpha   90.00
_cell.angle_beta   90.00
_cell.angle_gamma   90.00
#
_symmetry.space_group_name_H-M   'P 1'
#
loop_
_entity.id
_entity.type
_entity.pdbx_description
1 polymer ?
#
loop_
_entity_poly.entity_id
_entity_poly.type
_entity_poly.pdbx_seq_one_letter_code
_entity_poly.pdbx_strand_id
1 'polypeptide(L)'
;EATTMEQIAARTGVAVQTVYKHFGTKPAIVRAFIEQARQDPRLFEQRRRLLEEPDPREQVGLFAQRARLHAELGAHTASALRARAQDPDLAKNLRQLAVSVRRSHLEYARSLERKGALRAGITVEQAADYMLLGDPDKFLALRRDKGWSFDQCEAWLADVLKRLLLD
;
A
#
# COMPACT_ATOMS: atom_id res chain seq x y z
N GLU A 1 -0.21 -22.17 -9.36
CA GLU A 1 -0.92 -22.06 -10.66
C GLU A 1 -1.25 -20.62 -10.99
N ALA A 2 -1.31 -20.30 -12.28
CA ALA A 2 -1.71 -18.97 -12.75
C ALA A 2 -3.23 -18.91 -12.93
N THR A 3 -3.89 -17.97 -12.26
CA THR A 3 -5.34 -17.72 -12.38
C THR A 3 -5.76 -17.52 -13.84
N THR A 4 -6.81 -18.20 -14.33
CA THR A 4 -7.35 -18.05 -15.69
C THR A 4 -8.54 -17.09 -15.78
N MET A 5 -8.88 -16.61 -16.99
CA MET A 5 -10.03 -15.73 -17.20
C MET A 5 -11.34 -16.48 -16.92
N GLU A 6 -11.38 -17.77 -17.24
CA GLU A 6 -12.48 -18.69 -16.96
C GLU A 6 -12.67 -18.89 -15.46
N GLN A 7 -11.58 -19.06 -14.71
CA GLN A 7 -11.63 -19.16 -13.24
C GLN A 7 -12.15 -17.86 -12.59
N ILE A 8 -11.79 -16.69 -13.15
CA ILE A 8 -12.32 -15.40 -12.71
C ILE A 8 -13.82 -15.34 -12.99
N ALA A 9 -14.23 -15.62 -14.23
CA ALA A 9 -15.63 -15.61 -14.66
C ALA A 9 -16.51 -16.56 -13.82
N ALA A 10 -16.04 -17.78 -13.55
CA ALA A 10 -16.73 -18.75 -12.73
C ALA A 10 -16.91 -18.27 -11.28
N ARG A 11 -15.90 -17.64 -10.67
CA ARG A 11 -15.99 -17.11 -9.31
C ARG A 11 -16.87 -15.86 -9.21
N THR A 12 -16.98 -15.07 -10.27
CA THR A 12 -17.79 -13.83 -10.29
C THR A 12 -19.19 -14.04 -10.84
N GLY A 13 -19.51 -15.23 -11.35
CA GLY A 13 -20.83 -15.56 -11.90
C GLY A 13 -21.16 -14.85 -13.23
N VAL A 14 -20.15 -14.37 -13.95
CA VAL A 14 -20.33 -13.71 -15.26
C VAL A 14 -19.83 -14.59 -16.39
N ALA A 15 -20.31 -14.36 -17.62
CA ALA A 15 -19.78 -15.03 -18.79
C ALA A 15 -18.32 -14.61 -19.06
N VAL A 16 -17.48 -15.55 -19.49
CA VAL A 16 -16.06 -15.28 -19.78
C VAL A 16 -15.89 -14.19 -20.86
N GLN A 17 -16.80 -14.15 -21.85
CA GLN A 17 -16.85 -13.12 -22.89
C GLN A 17 -17.06 -11.72 -22.32
N THR A 18 -17.83 -11.59 -21.23
CA THR A 18 -18.03 -10.31 -20.53
C THR A 18 -16.74 -9.83 -19.88
N VAL A 19 -15.96 -10.75 -19.29
CA VAL A 19 -14.66 -10.41 -18.68
C VAL A 19 -13.68 -9.95 -19.76
N TYR A 20 -13.59 -10.67 -20.88
CA TYR A 20 -12.78 -10.27 -22.02
C TYR A 20 -13.23 -8.93 -22.62
N LYS A 21 -14.54 -8.70 -22.74
CA LYS A 21 -15.09 -7.43 -23.26
C LYS A 21 -14.70 -6.23 -22.40
N HIS A 22 -14.69 -6.37 -21.07
CA HIS A 22 -14.39 -5.25 -20.16
C HIS A 22 -12.90 -5.04 -19.95
N PHE A 23 -12.11 -6.10 -19.86
CA PHE A 23 -10.71 -6.01 -19.46
C PHE A 23 -9.72 -6.43 -20.55
N GLY A 24 -10.12 -7.31 -21.47
CA GLY A 24 -9.27 -7.83 -22.54
C GLY A 24 -8.19 -8.80 -22.07
N THR A 25 -7.36 -8.41 -21.11
CA THR A 25 -6.19 -9.19 -20.64
C THR A 25 -6.12 -9.27 -19.11
N LYS A 26 -5.44 -10.29 -18.57
CA LYS A 26 -5.20 -10.41 -17.12
C LYS A 26 -4.42 -9.21 -16.54
N PRO A 27 -3.34 -8.69 -17.19
CA PRO A 27 -2.68 -7.47 -16.74
C PRO A 27 -3.62 -6.26 -16.61
N ALA A 28 -4.59 -6.12 -17.52
CA ALA A 28 -5.58 -5.05 -17.44
C ALA A 28 -6.54 -5.20 -16.24
N ILE A 29 -6.92 -6.44 -15.87
CA ILE A 29 -7.67 -6.70 -14.63
C ILE A 29 -6.83 -6.28 -13.41
N VAL A 30 -5.57 -6.68 -13.36
CA VAL A 30 -4.66 -6.35 -12.25
C VAL A 30 -4.49 -4.84 -12.13
N ARG A 31 -4.31 -4.14 -13.26
CA ARG A 31 -4.25 -2.67 -13.32
C ARG A 31 -5.51 -2.03 -12.75
N ALA A 32 -6.68 -2.44 -13.24
CA ALA A 32 -7.97 -1.90 -12.81
C ALA A 32 -8.20 -2.13 -11.31
N PHE A 33 -7.82 -3.29 -10.79
CA PHE A 33 -7.92 -3.59 -9.36
C PHE A 33 -7.05 -2.68 -8.50
N ILE A 34 -5.78 -2.46 -8.90
CA ILE A 34 -4.87 -1.54 -8.20
C ILE A 34 -5.40 -0.10 -8.25
N GLU A 35 -5.92 0.34 -9.40
CA GLU A 35 -6.49 1.67 -9.56
C GLU A 35 -7.73 1.86 -8.68
N GLN A 36 -8.64 0.89 -8.65
CA GLN A 36 -9.83 0.92 -7.80
C GLN A 36 -9.48 0.94 -6.31
N ALA A 37 -8.55 0.07 -5.87
CA ALA A 37 -8.11 0.02 -4.48
C ALA A 37 -7.53 1.36 -3.98
N ARG A 38 -6.95 2.16 -4.88
CA ARG A 38 -6.37 3.47 -4.55
C ARG A 38 -7.40 4.60 -4.50
N GLN A 39 -8.57 4.40 -5.08
CA GLN A 39 -9.65 5.38 -5.09
C GLN A 39 -10.62 5.21 -3.91
N ASP A 40 -10.34 4.28 -2.99
CA ASP A 40 -11.18 4.09 -1.80
C ASP A 40 -11.26 5.38 -0.96
N PRO A 41 -12.46 5.93 -0.71
CA PRO A 41 -12.67 7.16 0.06
C PRO A 41 -11.98 7.15 1.44
N ARG A 42 -11.90 5.99 2.09
CA ARG A 42 -11.28 5.83 3.41
C ARG A 42 -9.80 6.14 3.39
N LEU A 43 -9.11 5.91 2.27
CA LEU A 43 -7.70 6.27 2.13
C LEU A 43 -7.53 7.80 2.10
N PHE A 44 -8.42 8.56 1.48
CA PHE A 44 -8.30 10.02 1.50
C PHE A 44 -8.52 10.57 2.91
N GLU A 45 -9.52 10.04 3.60
CA GLU A 45 -9.83 10.42 4.98
C GLU A 45 -8.69 10.07 5.95
N GLN A 46 -8.11 8.87 5.85
CA GLN A 46 -6.95 8.51 6.67
C GLN A 46 -5.73 9.40 6.40
N ARG A 47 -5.49 9.80 5.14
CA ARG A 47 -4.39 10.73 4.82
C ARG A 47 -4.62 12.08 5.50
N ARG A 48 -5.85 12.59 5.44
CA ARG A 48 -6.24 13.86 6.07
C ARG A 48 -6.00 13.80 7.58
N ARG A 49 -6.58 12.81 8.26
CA ARG A 49 -6.39 12.58 9.71
C ARG A 49 -4.92 12.48 10.10
N LEU A 50 -4.13 11.70 9.34
CA LEU A 50 -2.71 11.55 9.60
C LEU A 50 -1.95 12.88 9.53
N LEU A 51 -2.22 13.71 8.53
CA LEU A 51 -1.52 14.98 8.35
C LEU A 51 -1.94 16.06 9.37
N GLU A 52 -3.18 16.00 9.86
CA GLU A 52 -3.74 16.92 10.85
C GLU A 52 -3.43 16.54 12.30
N GLU A 53 -3.12 15.26 12.57
CA GLU A 53 -2.88 14.74 13.93
C GLU A 53 -1.74 15.48 14.63
N PRO A 54 -1.97 16.21 15.74
CA PRO A 54 -0.94 16.97 16.42
C PRO A 54 0.11 16.09 17.13
N ASP A 55 -0.28 14.94 17.70
CA ASP A 55 0.65 14.07 18.43
C ASP A 55 1.46 13.20 17.44
N PRO A 56 2.81 13.33 17.40
CA PRO A 56 3.65 12.51 16.53
C PRO A 56 3.51 11.00 16.76
N ARG A 57 3.29 10.55 18.00
CA ARG A 57 3.13 9.12 18.31
C ARG A 57 1.80 8.61 17.74
N GLU A 58 0.73 9.38 17.87
CA GLU A 58 -0.56 9.04 17.28
C GLU A 58 -0.51 9.14 15.74
N GLN A 59 0.21 10.12 15.19
CA GLN A 59 0.42 10.24 13.75
C GLN A 59 1.11 8.99 13.16
N VAL A 60 2.12 8.43 13.83
CA VAL A 60 2.74 7.16 13.41
C VAL A 60 1.77 5.99 13.53
N GLY A 61 0.90 5.98 14.55
CA GLY A 61 -0.19 5.01 14.67
C GLY A 61 -1.17 5.08 13.48
N LEU A 62 -1.59 6.28 13.09
CA LEU A 62 -2.45 6.51 11.92
C LEU A 62 -1.77 6.09 10.61
N PHE A 63 -0.45 6.26 10.50
CA PHE A 63 0.32 5.72 9.37
C PHE A 63 0.22 4.19 9.31
N ALA A 64 0.33 3.50 10.44
CA ALA A 64 0.22 2.04 10.47
C ALA A 64 -1.20 1.55 10.11
N GLN A 65 -2.23 2.22 10.61
CA GLN A 65 -3.64 1.96 10.22
C GLN A 65 -3.85 2.16 8.72
N ARG A 66 -3.19 3.16 8.13
CA ARG A 66 -3.22 3.39 6.69
C ARG A 66 -2.52 2.28 5.90
N ALA A 67 -1.35 1.85 6.34
CA ALA A 67 -0.64 0.74 5.72
C ALA A 67 -1.49 -0.56 5.75
N ARG A 68 -2.13 -0.85 6.88
CA ARG A 68 -3.11 -1.93 7.00
C ARG A 68 -4.25 -1.79 5.99
N LEU A 69 -4.89 -0.63 5.89
CA LEU A 69 -6.01 -0.44 4.98
C LEU A 69 -5.61 -0.68 3.52
N HIS A 70 -4.41 -0.23 3.11
CA HIS A 70 -3.89 -0.55 1.78
C HIS A 70 -3.74 -2.06 1.56
N ALA A 71 -3.30 -2.82 2.58
CA ALA A 71 -3.19 -4.27 2.50
C ALA A 71 -4.56 -4.97 2.44
N GLU A 72 -5.53 -4.52 3.25
CA GLU A 72 -6.91 -5.04 3.25
C GLU A 72 -7.63 -4.83 1.92
N LEU A 73 -7.43 -3.66 1.31
CA LEU A 73 -7.95 -3.33 -0.02
C LEU A 73 -7.26 -4.08 -1.15
N GLY A 74 -6.22 -4.85 -0.84
CA GLY A 74 -5.45 -5.57 -1.84
C GLY A 74 -4.65 -4.63 -2.75
N ALA A 75 -4.26 -3.43 -2.29
CA ALA A 75 -3.38 -2.50 -3.02
C ALA A 75 -1.91 -3.00 -3.06
N HIS A 76 -1.73 -4.29 -3.35
CA HIS A 76 -0.46 -5.01 -3.36
C HIS A 76 0.01 -5.21 -4.80
N THR A 77 1.32 -5.16 -5.02
CA THR A 77 1.89 -5.10 -6.36
C THR A 77 2.59 -6.38 -6.78
N ALA A 78 2.74 -7.37 -5.90
CA ALA A 78 3.45 -8.61 -6.22
C ALA A 78 2.94 -9.32 -7.49
N SER A 79 1.63 -9.38 -7.70
CA SER A 79 1.03 -9.97 -8.91
C SER A 79 1.33 -9.12 -10.16
N ALA A 80 1.23 -7.79 -10.03
CA ALA A 80 1.52 -6.84 -11.10
C ALA A 80 3.01 -6.83 -11.49
N LEU A 81 3.91 -6.94 -10.52
CA LEU A 81 5.36 -6.98 -10.76
C LEU A 81 5.76 -8.21 -11.59
N ARG A 82 5.11 -9.36 -11.38
CA ARG A 82 5.31 -10.56 -12.20
C ARG A 82 4.76 -10.40 -13.62
N ALA A 83 3.67 -9.66 -13.77
CA ALA A 83 3.00 -9.45 -15.07
C ALA A 83 3.58 -8.28 -15.89
N ARG A 84 4.37 -7.37 -15.28
CA ARG A 84 4.81 -6.11 -15.91
C ARG A 84 5.60 -6.29 -17.22
N ALA A 85 6.29 -7.41 -17.39
CA ALA A 85 7.08 -7.67 -18.59
C ALA A 85 6.20 -7.90 -19.84
N GLN A 86 4.92 -8.22 -19.64
CA GLN A 86 3.97 -8.53 -20.70
C GLN A 86 3.06 -7.34 -21.02
N ASP A 87 3.15 -6.24 -20.27
CA ASP A 87 2.30 -5.05 -20.42
C ASP A 87 3.11 -3.78 -20.08
N PRO A 88 3.62 -3.04 -21.09
CA PRO A 88 4.36 -1.80 -20.89
C PRO A 88 3.59 -0.71 -20.14
N ASP A 89 2.26 -0.66 -20.27
CA ASP A 89 1.41 0.30 -19.57
C ASP A 89 1.31 -0.05 -18.09
N LEU A 90 1.19 -1.34 -17.76
CA LEU A 90 1.29 -1.80 -16.38
C LEU A 90 2.65 -1.43 -15.77
N ALA A 91 3.75 -1.63 -16.51
CA ALA A 91 5.08 -1.24 -16.05
C ALA A 91 5.19 0.28 -15.81
N LYS A 92 4.59 1.10 -16.68
CA LYS A 92 4.53 2.56 -16.52
C LYS A 92 3.71 2.96 -15.28
N ASN A 93 2.54 2.37 -15.07
CA ASN A 93 1.68 2.64 -13.92
C ASN A 93 2.34 2.26 -12.60
N LEU A 94 3.06 1.13 -12.55
CA LEU A 94 3.84 0.73 -11.37
C LEU A 94 4.96 1.73 -11.05
N ARG A 95 5.66 2.27 -12.06
CA ARG A 95 6.67 3.33 -11.84
C ARG A 95 6.03 4.60 -11.28
N GLN A 96 4.89 5.03 -11.84
CA GLN A 96 4.16 6.20 -11.34
C GLN A 96 3.63 5.99 -9.92
N LEU A 97 3.18 4.77 -9.59
CA LEU A 97 2.80 4.38 -8.24
C LEU A 97 3.97 4.52 -7.27
N ALA A 98 5.15 3.98 -7.61
CA ALA A 98 6.33 4.09 -6.76
C ALA A 98 6.72 5.55 -6.48
N VAL A 99 6.69 6.41 -7.49
CA VAL A 99 6.93 7.85 -7.33
C VAL A 99 5.88 8.50 -6.42
N SER A 100 4.60 8.16 -6.60
CA SER A 100 3.51 8.69 -5.77
C SER A 100 3.65 8.27 -4.31
N VAL A 101 3.97 6.99 -4.05
CA VAL A 101 4.18 6.46 -2.69
C VAL A 101 5.35 7.15 -2.03
N ARG A 102 6.50 7.28 -2.73
CA ARG A 102 7.67 7.99 -2.20
C ARG A 102 7.34 9.43 -1.83
N ARG A 103 6.59 10.13 -2.67
CA ARG A 103 6.14 11.51 -2.41
C ARG A 103 5.26 11.58 -1.15
N SER A 104 4.32 10.65 -0.98
CA SER A 104 3.47 10.60 0.22
C SER A 104 4.28 10.31 1.48
N HIS A 105 5.26 9.39 1.43
CA HIS A 105 6.13 9.14 2.58
C HIS A 105 6.98 10.36 2.94
N LEU A 106 7.54 11.07 1.94
CA LEU A 106 8.26 12.32 2.19
C LEU A 106 7.37 13.37 2.85
N GLU A 107 6.12 13.48 2.42
CA GLU A 107 5.15 14.41 3.03
C GLU A 107 4.89 14.09 4.51
N TYR A 108 4.73 12.82 4.84
CA TYR A 108 4.52 12.36 6.22
C TYR A 108 5.78 12.57 7.07
N ALA A 109 6.95 12.24 6.55
CA ALA A 109 8.22 12.50 7.22
C ALA A 109 8.45 13.99 7.49
N ARG A 110 8.16 14.87 6.53
CA ARG A 110 8.20 16.33 6.73
C ARG A 110 7.18 16.81 7.75
N SER A 111 6.02 16.15 7.86
CA SER A 111 5.03 16.48 8.90
C SER A 111 5.59 16.20 10.30
N LEU A 112 6.28 15.07 10.49
CA LEU A 112 6.98 14.75 11.74
C LEU A 112 8.14 15.71 12.02
N GLU A 113 8.92 16.05 11.00
CA GLU A 113 10.03 17.01 11.12
C GLU A 113 9.54 18.39 11.56
N ARG A 114 8.47 18.91 10.95
CA ARG A 114 7.89 20.22 11.34
C ARG A 114 7.41 20.27 12.79
N LYS A 115 7.13 19.12 13.40
CA LYS A 115 6.77 19.00 14.81
C LYS A 115 7.98 18.85 15.73
N GLY A 116 9.19 18.83 15.18
CA GLY A 116 10.42 18.54 15.93
C GLY A 116 10.46 17.12 16.48
N ALA A 117 9.70 16.19 15.88
CA ALA A 117 9.46 14.87 16.45
C ALA A 117 10.41 13.78 15.92
N LEU A 118 11.14 14.06 14.85
CA LEU A 118 12.12 13.11 14.33
C LEU A 118 13.27 12.95 15.32
N ARG A 119 13.58 11.70 15.65
CA ARG A 119 14.72 11.29 16.46
C ARG A 119 16.00 11.95 15.96
N ALA A 120 16.86 12.33 16.91
CA ALA A 120 18.15 12.94 16.60
C ALA A 120 18.96 12.12 15.56
N GLY A 121 19.42 12.79 14.52
CA GLY A 121 20.23 12.19 13.45
C GLY A 121 19.43 11.50 12.33
N ILE A 122 18.09 11.50 12.38
CA ILE A 122 17.24 10.98 11.30
C ILE A 122 16.80 12.11 10.36
N THR A 123 17.11 11.97 9.07
CA THR A 123 16.63 12.90 8.04
C THR A 123 15.21 12.55 7.57
N VAL A 124 14.54 13.50 6.93
CA VAL A 124 13.24 13.28 6.25
C VAL A 124 13.31 12.14 5.24
N GLU A 125 14.39 12.06 4.47
CA GLU A 125 14.59 11.03 3.45
C GLU A 125 14.67 9.65 4.08
N GLN A 126 15.46 9.51 5.15
CA GLN A 126 15.61 8.27 5.91
C GLN A 126 14.30 7.87 6.59
N ALA A 127 13.60 8.83 7.21
CA ALA A 127 12.30 8.59 7.83
C ALA A 127 11.29 8.04 6.80
N ALA A 128 11.26 8.62 5.61
CA ALA A 128 10.38 8.18 4.55
C ALA A 128 10.82 6.84 3.90
N ASP A 129 12.10 6.47 3.97
CA ASP A 129 12.58 5.14 3.60
C ASP A 129 12.15 4.09 4.65
N TYR A 130 12.16 4.41 5.95
CA TYR A 130 11.65 3.51 6.99
C TYR A 130 10.16 3.23 6.84
N MET A 131 9.37 4.21 6.37
CA MET A 131 7.95 4.04 6.06
C MET A 131 7.69 2.95 4.99
N LEU A 132 8.69 2.55 4.19
CA LEU A 132 8.57 1.41 3.28
C LEU A 132 8.28 0.10 4.03
N LEU A 133 8.51 0.01 5.34
CA LEU A 133 8.09 -1.15 6.15
C LEU A 133 6.57 -1.38 6.13
N GLY A 134 5.78 -0.34 5.85
CA GLY A 134 4.32 -0.42 5.69
C GLY A 134 3.84 -0.84 4.30
N ASP A 135 4.71 -1.40 3.46
CA ASP A 135 4.32 -1.91 2.14
C ASP A 135 3.28 -3.04 2.28
N PRO A 136 2.13 -2.96 1.56
CA PRO A 136 1.11 -4.00 1.55
C PRO A 136 1.63 -5.40 1.23
N ASP A 137 2.61 -5.53 0.33
CA ASP A 137 3.19 -6.82 -0.03
C ASP A 137 3.90 -7.48 1.18
N LYS A 138 4.47 -6.68 2.11
CA LYS A 138 5.08 -7.17 3.35
C LYS A 138 4.03 -7.65 4.35
N PHE A 139 2.93 -6.91 4.49
CA PHE A 139 1.81 -7.30 5.35
C PHE A 139 1.22 -8.63 4.89
N LEU A 140 0.97 -8.78 3.59
CA LEU A 140 0.45 -10.02 3.03
C LEU A 140 1.41 -11.19 3.19
N ALA A 141 2.73 -10.96 3.08
CA ALA A 141 3.74 -11.98 3.36
C ALA A 141 3.73 -12.42 4.83
N LEU A 142 3.70 -11.49 5.79
CA LEU A 142 3.58 -11.83 7.23
C LEU A 142 2.31 -12.64 7.52
N ARG A 143 1.18 -12.24 6.94
CA ARG A 143 -0.08 -12.98 7.10
C ARG A 143 0.02 -14.40 6.53
N ARG A 144 0.50 -14.54 5.29
CA ARG A 144 0.58 -15.82 4.59
C ARG A 144 1.60 -16.77 5.21
N ASP A 145 2.78 -16.25 5.54
CA ASP A 145 3.96 -17.08 5.86
C ASP A 145 4.19 -17.21 7.38
N LYS A 146 3.65 -16.28 8.18
CA LYS A 146 3.79 -16.27 9.65
C LYS A 146 2.45 -16.32 10.38
N GLY A 147 1.32 -16.35 9.67
CA GLY A 147 -0.01 -16.47 10.27
C GLY A 147 -0.48 -15.23 11.02
N TRP A 148 0.15 -14.07 10.80
CA TRP A 148 -0.23 -12.84 11.52
C TRP A 148 -1.64 -12.38 11.14
N SER A 149 -2.33 -11.74 12.07
CA SER A 149 -3.54 -10.95 11.80
C SER A 149 -3.17 -9.56 11.27
N PHE A 150 -4.15 -8.83 10.71
CA PHE A 150 -3.91 -7.43 10.31
C PHE A 150 -3.65 -6.54 11.52
N ASP A 151 -4.29 -6.82 12.66
CA ASP A 151 -4.07 -6.09 13.91
C ASP A 151 -2.62 -6.30 14.40
N GLN A 152 -2.08 -7.52 14.28
CA GLN A 152 -0.68 -7.80 14.62
C GLN A 152 0.30 -7.06 13.71
N CYS A 153 0.05 -7.04 12.40
CA CYS A 153 0.88 -6.29 11.46
C CYS A 153 0.83 -4.76 11.73
N GLU A 154 -0.35 -4.22 12.01
CA GLU A 154 -0.54 -2.80 12.34
C GLU A 154 0.20 -2.43 13.63
N ALA A 155 -0.01 -3.18 14.71
CA ALA A 155 0.64 -2.94 16.00
C ALA A 155 2.17 -3.04 15.89
N TRP A 156 2.68 -4.05 15.18
CA TRP A 156 4.10 -4.22 14.93
C TRP A 156 4.70 -3.03 14.15
N LEU A 157 4.05 -2.62 13.07
CA LEU A 157 4.54 -1.50 12.26
C LEU A 157 4.55 -0.21 13.06
N ALA A 158 3.49 0.05 13.83
CA ALA A 158 3.40 1.23 14.69
C ALA A 158 4.53 1.25 15.73
N ASP A 159 4.78 0.13 16.43
CA ASP A 159 5.86 0.02 17.42
C ASP A 159 7.25 0.22 16.79
N VAL A 160 7.53 -0.46 15.68
CA VAL A 160 8.82 -0.35 14.98
C VAL A 160 9.06 1.08 14.48
N LEU A 161 8.06 1.70 13.83
CA LEU A 161 8.22 3.06 13.33
C LEU A 161 8.33 4.08 14.46
N LYS A 162 7.61 3.93 15.57
CA LYS A 162 7.78 4.81 16.74
C LYS A 162 9.22 4.76 17.25
N ARG A 163 9.81 3.57 17.38
CA ARG A 163 11.22 3.39 17.82
C ARG A 163 12.25 3.90 16.82
N LEU A 164 11.97 3.78 15.52
CA LEU A 164 12.90 4.21 14.47
C LEU A 164 12.84 5.73 14.24
N LEU A 165 11.66 6.32 14.35
CA LEU A 165 11.40 7.70 13.94
C LEU A 165 11.37 8.69 15.09
N LEU A 166 11.02 8.27 16.30
CA LEU A 166 10.77 9.16 17.44
C LEU A 166 11.72 8.83 18.61
N ASP A 167 11.89 9.80 19.51
CA ASP A 167 12.52 9.62 20.82
C ASP A 167 11.49 9.26 21.92
#